data_AF-A0A1Q5PYW4-F1
#
_entry.id   AF-A0A1Q5PYW4-F1
#
_cell.length_a   1.000
_cell.length_b   1.000
_cell.length_c   1.000
_cell.angle_alpha   90.00
_cell.angle_beta   90.00
_cell.angle_gamma   90.00
#
_symmetry.space_group_name_H-M   'P 1'
#
loop_
_entity.id
_entity.type
_entity.pdbx_description
1 polymer ?
#
loop_
_entity_poly.entity_id
_entity_poly.type
_entity_poly.pdbx_seq_one_letter_code
_entity_poly.pdbx_strand_id
1 'polypeptide(L)'
;MTPLGIRALARLQWRTNWRTLLTPLLLTGLVTAIGAGVSGLYPTAAHRATYAATLGSSLATQAINGRAYDLTSIGGITAYEVGFMGQLLLPLVGVLLAIHLTRRWEDTGTTELLTAAPLHRLALPLAAALNLTGAWLLFAATAAVGLHLLGLPLAPATHYTLSLGAFALAWSGVGLVAAQLAAPARAARGLGLAAAATCYLLRLVVDGSAWSATWLSPMGWVVEARSWGPARWTPILALLALAAAGLGTALALAQHRDLGVGALPTRLGPATGRQLAHPLRLHWRLTRHLTWGWLGGATAWAATLGLLSQEFLAAFEGNPTLAALVGGAGPRLVSQFGLLVTSLCAAAAGLAAFLPLGGHETAGRLGLLLAGSRSRRAWWTSTCLSSLTTVCLVHLTAATVLGLSQWQALGQATAFSDTLRAAVTYLPAVSVPVGGGALLVGCWPRARALAWLPVAWILVVGLLAQPLRLPQWAIHLSPLAASGNLPTQPAHWPTVAGLAVLTVGLLVLGGVGLARRDLRHG
;
A
#
# COMPACT_ATOMS: atom_id res chain seq x y z
N MET A 1 -28.38 -4.20 -27.26
CA MET A 1 -28.00 -3.93 -25.85
C MET A 1 -29.00 -2.95 -25.26
N THR A 2 -29.81 -3.33 -24.28
CA THR A 2 -30.74 -2.35 -23.68
C THR A 2 -29.99 -1.53 -22.62
N PRO A 3 -30.01 -0.17 -22.68
CA PRO A 3 -29.37 0.70 -21.68
C PRO A 3 -29.91 0.47 -20.26
N LEU A 4 -31.09 -0.15 -20.15
CA LEU A 4 -31.71 -0.59 -18.90
C LEU A 4 -30.86 -1.62 -18.15
N GLY A 5 -30.23 -2.58 -18.83
CA GLY A 5 -29.42 -3.62 -18.19
C GLY A 5 -28.15 -3.08 -17.51
N ILE A 6 -27.49 -2.10 -18.15
CA ILE A 6 -26.29 -1.45 -17.61
C ILE A 6 -26.65 -0.63 -16.38
N ARG A 7 -27.74 0.16 -16.43
CA ARG A 7 -28.20 0.96 -15.29
C ARG A 7 -28.60 0.09 -14.09
N ALA A 8 -29.28 -1.03 -14.34
CA ALA A 8 -29.65 -1.97 -13.30
C ALA A 8 -28.42 -2.59 -12.61
N LEU A 9 -27.43 -3.03 -13.39
CA LEU A 9 -26.16 -3.56 -12.85
C LEU A 9 -25.36 -2.49 -12.10
N ALA A 10 -25.28 -1.27 -12.63
CA ALA A 10 -24.60 -0.17 -11.94
C ALA A 10 -25.25 0.13 -10.59
N ARG A 11 -26.58 0.17 -10.54
CA ARG A 11 -27.35 0.31 -9.29
C ARG A 11 -27.14 -0.87 -8.34
N LEU A 12 -27.07 -2.10 -8.85
CA LEU A 12 -26.80 -3.30 -8.04
C LEU A 12 -25.40 -3.24 -7.43
N GLN A 13 -24.37 -2.95 -8.24
CA GLN A 13 -22.99 -2.77 -7.79
C GLN A 13 -22.91 -1.68 -6.72
N TRP A 14 -23.56 -0.54 -6.94
CA TRP A 14 -23.66 0.52 -5.94
C TRP A 14 -24.28 0.02 -4.64
N ARG A 15 -25.48 -0.57 -4.69
CA ARG A 15 -26.18 -1.03 -3.47
C ARG A 15 -25.40 -2.07 -2.67
N THR A 16 -24.71 -2.97 -3.37
CA THR A 16 -23.93 -4.06 -2.74
C THR A 16 -22.53 -3.64 -2.31
N ASN A 17 -21.94 -2.64 -2.95
CA ASN A 17 -20.54 -2.25 -2.74
C ASN A 17 -20.34 -0.75 -2.44
N TRP A 18 -21.37 -0.03 -2.01
CA TRP A 18 -21.27 1.42 -1.75
C TRP A 18 -20.11 1.77 -0.82
N ARG A 19 -19.88 0.97 0.25
CA ARG A 19 -18.75 1.16 1.17
C ARG A 19 -17.40 1.11 0.46
N THR A 20 -17.27 0.17 -0.48
CA THR A 20 -16.06 0.01 -1.28
C THR A 20 -15.94 1.12 -2.32
N LEU A 21 -17.05 1.56 -2.92
CA LEU A 21 -17.07 2.68 -3.87
C LEU A 21 -16.81 4.04 -3.21
N LEU A 22 -17.04 4.16 -1.90
CA LEU A 22 -16.70 5.34 -1.13
C LEU A 22 -15.25 5.33 -0.60
N THR A 23 -14.47 4.26 -0.79
CA THR A 23 -13.06 4.25 -0.32
C THR A 23 -12.20 5.38 -0.93
N PRO A 24 -12.42 5.86 -2.17
CA PRO A 24 -11.72 7.05 -2.65
C PRO A 24 -11.89 8.29 -1.77
N LEU A 25 -12.99 8.42 -1.01
CA LEU A 25 -13.17 9.52 -0.06
C LEU A 25 -12.12 9.51 1.08
N LEU A 26 -11.56 8.35 1.42
CA LEU A 26 -10.46 8.29 2.38
C LEU A 26 -9.21 9.00 1.84
N LEU A 27 -9.02 9.01 0.52
CA LEU A 27 -7.93 9.73 -0.13
C LEU A 27 -8.18 11.25 -0.14
N THR A 28 -9.43 11.71 -0.02
CA THR A 28 -9.70 13.13 0.25
C THR A 28 -9.05 13.54 1.56
N GLY A 29 -9.21 12.71 2.61
CA GLY A 29 -8.57 12.92 3.91
C GLY A 29 -7.05 13.03 3.80
N LEU A 30 -6.41 12.19 2.99
CA LEU A 30 -4.97 12.29 2.71
C LEU A 30 -4.60 13.64 2.08
N VAL A 31 -5.28 14.04 1.00
CA VAL A 31 -5.00 15.30 0.29
C VAL A 31 -5.18 16.52 1.21
N THR A 32 -6.28 16.56 1.97
CA THR A 32 -6.56 17.66 2.90
C THR A 32 -5.63 17.65 4.11
N ALA A 33 -5.27 16.48 4.64
CA ALA A 33 -4.33 16.37 5.75
C ALA A 33 -2.93 16.85 5.34
N ILE A 34 -2.48 16.52 4.12
CA ILE A 34 -1.23 17.04 3.59
C ILE A 34 -1.32 18.56 3.40
N GLY A 35 -2.40 19.08 2.81
CA GLY A 35 -2.58 20.53 2.65
C GLY A 35 -2.58 21.30 3.98
N ALA A 36 -3.25 20.76 5.00
CA ALA A 36 -3.24 21.31 6.36
C ALA A 36 -1.85 21.23 6.99
N GLY A 37 -1.16 20.10 6.84
CA GLY A 37 0.20 19.89 7.33
C GLY A 37 1.20 20.85 6.70
N VAL A 38 1.14 21.03 5.38
CA VAL A 38 1.98 21.99 4.64
C VAL A 38 1.74 23.43 5.10
N SER A 39 0.48 23.81 5.28
CA SER A 39 0.12 25.14 5.79
C SER A 39 0.69 25.39 7.19
N GLY A 40 0.69 24.37 8.06
CA GLY A 40 1.24 24.44 9.41
C GLY A 40 2.77 24.42 9.47
N LEU A 41 3.44 23.62 8.62
CA LEU A 41 4.90 23.46 8.60
C LEU A 41 5.62 24.60 7.85
N TYR A 42 4.98 25.18 6.83
CA TYR A 42 5.57 26.23 5.98
C TYR A 42 4.70 27.50 5.88
N PRO A 43 4.32 28.13 7.02
CA PRO A 43 3.42 29.28 7.05
C PRO A 43 4.02 30.54 6.39
N THR A 44 5.33 30.75 6.52
CA THR A 44 6.00 31.96 6.01
C THR A 44 6.57 31.76 4.61
N ALA A 45 6.71 32.86 3.85
CA ALA A 45 7.36 32.82 2.53
C ALA A 45 8.82 32.33 2.61
N ALA A 46 9.52 32.66 3.71
CA ALA A 46 10.89 32.18 3.96
C ALA A 46 10.94 30.65 4.09
N HIS A 47 10.03 30.03 4.86
CA HIS A 47 9.99 28.57 4.99
C HIS A 47 9.75 27.88 3.64
N ARG A 48 8.88 28.45 2.79
CA ARG A 48 8.60 27.91 1.45
C ARG A 48 9.78 28.12 0.49
N ALA A 49 10.49 29.24 0.59
CA ALA A 49 11.72 29.47 -0.18
C ALA A 49 12.81 28.46 0.20
N THR A 50 13.01 28.21 1.50
CA THR A 50 13.93 27.18 1.98
C THR A 50 13.53 25.80 1.48
N TYR A 51 12.23 25.45 1.56
CA TYR A 51 11.71 24.19 1.02
C TYR A 51 12.03 24.03 -0.48
N ALA A 52 11.77 25.07 -1.26
CA ALA A 52 12.04 25.07 -2.70
C ALA A 52 13.55 24.92 -3.00
N ALA A 53 14.40 25.55 -2.19
CA ALA A 53 15.85 25.49 -2.35
C ALA A 53 16.46 24.14 -1.94
N THR A 54 15.85 23.40 -1.00
CA THR A 54 16.37 22.12 -0.49
C THR A 54 15.68 20.91 -1.15
N LEU A 55 14.41 20.67 -0.79
CA LEU A 55 13.62 19.53 -1.24
C LEU A 55 13.06 19.72 -2.66
N GLY A 56 12.97 20.96 -3.13
CA GLY A 56 12.55 21.26 -4.48
C GLY A 56 13.63 21.07 -5.55
N SER A 57 14.88 21.28 -5.18
CA SER A 57 16.02 21.27 -6.10
C SER A 57 16.73 19.91 -6.18
N SER A 58 16.53 19.03 -5.20
CA SER A 58 17.13 17.70 -5.17
C SER A 58 16.49 16.79 -6.22
N LEU A 59 17.31 16.25 -7.13
CA LEU A 59 16.88 15.27 -8.13
C LEU A 59 16.33 14.00 -7.47
N ALA A 60 16.86 13.63 -6.31
CA ALA A 60 16.42 12.44 -5.60
C ALA A 60 14.99 12.61 -5.06
N THR A 61 14.66 13.77 -4.49
CA THR A 61 13.29 14.08 -4.05
C THR A 61 12.34 14.25 -5.23
N GLN A 62 12.76 14.87 -6.33
CA GLN A 62 11.97 14.93 -7.56
C GLN A 62 11.70 13.55 -8.17
N ALA A 63 12.67 12.63 -8.10
CA ALA A 63 12.47 11.25 -8.54
C ALA A 63 11.30 10.58 -7.81
N ILE A 64 11.08 10.91 -6.53
CA ILE A 64 10.06 10.29 -5.68
C ILE A 64 8.73 11.05 -5.74
N ASN A 65 8.76 12.36 -5.57
CA ASN A 65 7.54 13.18 -5.49
C ASN A 65 7.00 13.57 -6.89
N GLY A 66 7.85 13.50 -7.91
CA GLY A 66 7.60 14.08 -9.23
C GLY A 66 8.30 15.42 -9.38
N ARG A 67 8.26 15.99 -10.58
CA ARG A 67 8.84 17.33 -10.82
C ARG A 67 8.22 18.40 -9.94
N ALA A 68 9.06 19.30 -9.47
CA ALA A 68 8.66 20.34 -8.55
C ALA A 68 8.19 21.59 -9.31
N TYR A 69 6.97 22.04 -9.02
CA TYR A 69 6.37 23.23 -9.62
C TYR A 69 5.73 24.10 -8.54
N ASP A 70 5.94 25.42 -8.64
CA ASP A 70 5.31 26.43 -7.79
C ASP A 70 5.49 26.21 -6.27
N LEU A 71 6.67 25.75 -5.85
CA LEU A 71 6.96 25.42 -4.45
C LEU A 71 7.02 26.63 -3.51
N THR A 72 6.91 27.85 -4.03
CA THR A 72 6.80 29.06 -3.21
C THR A 72 5.36 29.29 -2.73
N SER A 73 4.39 28.51 -3.21
CA SER A 73 3.00 28.52 -2.76
C SER A 73 2.67 27.29 -1.91
N ILE A 74 1.71 27.43 -1.00
CA ILE A 74 1.20 26.31 -0.17
C ILE A 74 0.60 25.23 -1.08
N GLY A 75 -0.11 25.63 -2.13
CA GLY A 75 -0.73 24.72 -3.07
C GLY A 75 0.30 23.89 -3.86
N GLY A 76 1.37 24.53 -4.35
CA GLY A 76 2.44 23.84 -5.07
C GLY A 76 3.18 22.83 -4.20
N ILE A 77 3.54 23.20 -2.96
CA ILE A 77 4.13 22.24 -2.00
C ILE A 77 3.14 21.11 -1.69
N THR A 78 1.85 21.42 -1.48
CA THR A 78 0.81 20.40 -1.26
C THR A 78 0.74 19.41 -2.42
N ALA A 79 0.75 19.91 -3.66
CA ALA A 79 0.71 19.07 -4.84
C ALA A 79 1.95 18.18 -4.98
N TYR A 80 3.12 18.70 -4.62
CA TYR A 80 4.38 17.98 -4.64
C TYR A 80 4.42 16.88 -3.56
N GLU A 81 4.01 17.17 -2.32
CA GLU A 81 3.98 16.20 -1.22
C GLU A 81 2.92 15.10 -1.44
N VAL A 82 1.73 15.47 -1.94
CA VAL A 82 0.74 14.49 -2.40
C VAL A 82 1.29 13.68 -3.59
N GLY A 83 2.24 14.22 -4.36
CA GLY A 83 2.88 13.54 -5.48
C GLY A 83 3.43 12.16 -5.12
N PHE A 84 4.01 11.99 -3.93
CA PHE A 84 4.50 10.69 -3.51
C PHE A 84 3.39 9.71 -3.13
N MET A 85 2.64 10.00 -2.06
CA MET A 85 1.59 9.10 -1.55
C MET A 85 0.43 8.96 -2.52
N GLY A 86 0.05 10.04 -3.19
CA GLY A 86 -1.01 10.08 -4.19
C GLY A 86 -0.68 9.25 -5.44
N GLN A 87 0.54 9.34 -5.98
CA GLN A 87 0.93 8.53 -7.15
C GLN A 87 1.09 7.03 -6.84
N LEU A 88 1.18 6.64 -5.58
CA LEU A 88 1.15 5.23 -5.17
C LEU A 88 -0.27 4.75 -4.85
N LEU A 89 -1.02 5.53 -4.08
CA LEU A 89 -2.34 5.12 -3.56
C LEU A 89 -3.46 5.27 -4.58
N LEU A 90 -3.49 6.33 -5.39
CA LEU A 90 -4.54 6.53 -6.40
C LEU A 90 -4.54 5.41 -7.46
N PRO A 91 -3.38 4.99 -8.03
CA PRO A 91 -3.34 3.86 -8.95
C PRO A 91 -3.71 2.55 -8.30
N LEU A 92 -3.20 2.31 -7.09
CA LEU A 92 -3.51 1.12 -6.29
C LEU A 92 -5.02 0.97 -6.08
N VAL A 93 -5.68 2.01 -5.56
CA VAL A 93 -7.12 2.01 -5.33
C VAL A 93 -7.89 1.90 -6.65
N GLY A 94 -7.45 2.62 -7.69
CA GLY A 94 -8.06 2.57 -9.03
C GLY A 94 -8.10 1.16 -9.62
N VAL A 95 -6.96 0.47 -9.61
CA VAL A 95 -6.81 -0.91 -10.09
C VAL A 95 -7.64 -1.87 -9.23
N LEU A 96 -7.53 -1.78 -7.91
CA LEU A 96 -8.19 -2.72 -6.99
C LEU A 96 -9.72 -2.59 -7.05
N LEU A 97 -10.25 -1.37 -7.14
CA LEU A 97 -11.69 -1.13 -7.28
C LEU A 97 -12.21 -1.68 -8.61
N ALA A 98 -11.52 -1.44 -9.71
CA ALA A 98 -11.91 -1.95 -11.02
C ALA A 98 -12.01 -3.48 -11.04
N ILE A 99 -11.02 -4.17 -10.46
CA ILE A 99 -11.01 -5.64 -10.35
C ILE A 99 -12.07 -6.14 -9.37
N HIS A 100 -12.33 -5.41 -8.28
CA HIS A 100 -13.36 -5.73 -7.30
C HIS A 100 -14.78 -5.67 -7.89
N LEU A 101 -15.05 -4.73 -8.80
CA LEU A 101 -16.34 -4.57 -9.46
C LEU A 101 -16.53 -5.47 -10.68
N THR A 102 -15.47 -6.13 -11.14
CA THR A 102 -15.48 -7.01 -12.32
C THR A 102 -15.03 -8.42 -11.96
N ARG A 103 -13.73 -8.72 -12.05
CA ARG A 103 -13.19 -10.08 -11.91
C ARG A 103 -13.52 -10.76 -10.59
N ARG A 104 -13.66 -10.01 -9.50
CA ARG A 104 -14.08 -10.60 -8.21
C ARG A 104 -15.48 -11.21 -8.29
N TRP A 105 -16.40 -10.60 -9.03
CA TRP A 105 -17.77 -11.13 -9.21
C TRP A 105 -17.76 -12.41 -10.06
N GLU A 106 -16.85 -12.51 -11.03
CA GLU A 106 -16.64 -13.74 -11.79
C GLU A 106 -16.06 -14.83 -10.89
N ASP A 107 -15.02 -14.52 -10.11
CA ASP A 107 -14.38 -15.47 -9.19
C ASP A 107 -15.32 -15.98 -8.08
N THR A 108 -16.35 -15.22 -7.70
CA THR A 108 -17.34 -15.65 -6.70
C THR A 108 -18.56 -16.36 -7.30
N GLY A 109 -18.59 -16.60 -8.61
CA GLY A 109 -19.74 -17.17 -9.32
C GLY A 109 -20.94 -16.21 -9.42
N THR A 110 -20.81 -14.98 -8.94
CA THR A 110 -21.89 -13.98 -8.98
C THR A 110 -22.23 -13.62 -10.41
N THR A 111 -21.23 -13.56 -11.30
CA THR A 111 -21.46 -13.28 -12.71
C THR A 111 -22.29 -14.37 -13.38
N GLU A 112 -22.12 -15.65 -13.04
CA GLU A 112 -22.89 -16.77 -13.61
C GLU A 112 -24.39 -16.63 -13.28
N LEU A 113 -24.72 -16.29 -12.03
CA LEU A 113 -26.08 -16.01 -11.59
C LEU A 113 -26.70 -14.81 -12.33
N LEU A 114 -25.90 -13.77 -12.59
CA LEU A 114 -26.38 -12.59 -13.31
C LEU A 114 -26.59 -12.87 -14.79
N THR A 115 -25.73 -13.68 -15.41
CA THR A 115 -25.84 -14.05 -16.83
C THR A 115 -26.98 -15.03 -17.12
N ALA A 116 -27.64 -15.58 -16.08
CA ALA A 116 -28.91 -16.28 -16.25
C ALA A 116 -30.06 -15.33 -16.65
N ALA A 117 -29.93 -14.02 -16.36
CA ALA A 117 -30.80 -12.98 -16.86
C ALA A 117 -30.32 -12.49 -18.25
N PRO A 118 -31.17 -11.85 -19.08
CA PRO A 118 -30.80 -11.34 -20.41
C PRO A 118 -29.89 -10.10 -20.32
N LEU A 119 -28.67 -10.28 -19.81
CA LEU A 119 -27.63 -9.28 -19.68
C LEU A 119 -26.58 -9.49 -20.78
N HIS A 120 -26.22 -8.41 -21.46
CA HIS A 120 -25.12 -8.46 -22.40
C HIS A 120 -23.79 -8.67 -21.67
N ARG A 121 -22.87 -9.45 -22.23
CA ARG A 121 -21.53 -9.72 -21.65
C ARG A 121 -20.72 -8.45 -21.31
N LEU A 122 -20.98 -7.36 -22.01
CA LEU A 122 -20.33 -6.06 -21.77
C LEU A 122 -20.96 -5.23 -20.65
N ALA A 123 -22.12 -5.64 -20.12
CA ALA A 123 -22.85 -4.83 -19.17
C ALA A 123 -22.11 -4.70 -17.82
N LEU A 124 -21.39 -5.74 -17.39
CA LEU A 124 -20.59 -5.72 -16.16
C LEU A 124 -19.41 -4.73 -16.22
N PRO A 125 -18.49 -4.77 -17.21
CA PRO A 125 -17.40 -3.80 -17.30
C PRO A 125 -17.91 -2.36 -17.52
N LEU A 126 -19.02 -2.17 -18.26
CA LEU A 126 -19.63 -0.83 -18.42
C LEU A 126 -20.22 -0.30 -17.11
N ALA A 127 -20.93 -1.13 -16.35
CA ALA A 127 -21.46 -0.76 -15.04
C ALA A 127 -20.34 -0.41 -14.05
N ALA A 128 -19.24 -1.18 -14.07
CA ALA A 128 -18.07 -0.90 -13.26
C ALA A 128 -17.46 0.46 -13.64
N ALA A 129 -17.26 0.73 -14.94
CA ALA A 129 -16.72 2.00 -15.42
C ALA A 129 -17.57 3.22 -15.01
N LEU A 130 -18.90 3.10 -15.07
CA LEU A 130 -19.82 4.16 -14.59
C LEU A 130 -19.64 4.43 -13.09
N ASN A 131 -19.62 3.39 -12.27
CA ASN A 131 -19.46 3.53 -10.82
C ASN A 131 -18.08 4.07 -10.44
N LEU A 132 -17.01 3.64 -11.14
CA LEU A 132 -15.65 4.16 -10.95
C LEU A 132 -15.57 5.64 -11.31
N THR A 133 -16.18 6.05 -12.42
CA THR A 133 -16.24 7.46 -12.84
C THR A 133 -16.95 8.31 -11.78
N GLY A 134 -18.10 7.86 -11.29
CA GLY A 134 -18.82 8.54 -10.21
C GLY A 134 -18.01 8.64 -8.92
N ALA A 135 -17.33 7.57 -8.52
CA ALA A 135 -16.51 7.55 -7.31
C ALA A 135 -15.31 8.51 -7.40
N TRP A 136 -14.61 8.56 -8.54
CA TRP A 136 -13.46 9.46 -8.73
C TRP A 136 -13.87 10.92 -8.92
N LEU A 137 -15.02 11.20 -9.54
CA LEU A 137 -15.60 12.55 -9.59
C LEU A 137 -15.99 13.04 -8.19
N LEU A 138 -16.61 12.16 -7.38
CA LEU A 138 -16.95 12.48 -6.00
C LEU A 138 -15.70 12.81 -5.19
N PHE A 139 -14.64 11.99 -5.28
CA PHE A 139 -13.34 12.26 -4.67
C PHE A 139 -12.76 13.61 -5.10
N ALA A 140 -12.78 13.91 -6.41
CA ALA A 140 -12.23 15.16 -6.93
C ALA A 140 -12.99 16.38 -6.39
N ALA A 141 -14.33 16.29 -6.32
CA ALA A 141 -15.18 17.35 -5.78
C ALA A 141 -14.96 17.54 -4.27
N THR A 142 -14.95 16.48 -3.48
CA THR A 142 -14.74 16.57 -2.04
C THR A 142 -13.34 17.03 -1.67
N ALA A 143 -12.32 16.63 -2.45
CA ALA A 143 -10.96 17.13 -2.27
C ALA A 143 -10.82 18.61 -2.65
N ALA A 144 -11.49 19.08 -3.70
CA ALA A 144 -11.48 20.49 -4.09
C ALA A 144 -12.08 21.36 -2.99
N VAL A 145 -13.25 20.96 -2.48
CA VAL A 145 -13.92 21.61 -1.35
C VAL A 145 -13.04 21.57 -0.12
N GLY A 146 -12.44 20.41 0.20
CA GLY A 146 -11.56 20.27 1.35
C GLY A 146 -10.34 21.20 1.31
N LEU A 147 -9.67 21.32 0.16
CA LEU A 147 -8.56 22.26 -0.01
C LEU A 147 -9.05 23.72 0.06
N HIS A 148 -10.20 24.03 -0.50
CA HIS A 148 -10.78 25.36 -0.43
C HIS A 148 -11.10 25.79 1.01
N LEU A 149 -11.65 24.88 1.82
CA LEU A 149 -11.92 25.09 3.24
C LEU A 149 -10.64 25.31 4.06
N LEU A 150 -9.47 24.89 3.56
CA LEU A 150 -8.16 25.19 4.14
C LEU A 150 -7.60 26.56 3.70
N GLY A 151 -8.39 27.36 2.97
CA GLY A 151 -8.01 28.71 2.53
C GLY A 151 -7.29 28.77 1.19
N LEU A 152 -7.20 27.64 0.46
CA LEU A 152 -6.61 27.63 -0.88
C LEU A 152 -7.61 28.13 -1.94
N PRO A 153 -7.14 28.82 -3.01
CA PRO A 153 -8.02 29.27 -4.09
C PRO A 153 -8.76 28.11 -4.78
N LEU A 154 -10.08 28.25 -4.98
CA LEU A 154 -10.94 27.17 -5.46
C LEU A 154 -10.61 26.71 -6.90
N ALA A 155 -10.26 27.64 -7.79
CA ALA A 155 -9.97 27.33 -9.19
C ALA A 155 -8.75 26.38 -9.36
N PRO A 156 -7.54 26.69 -8.83
CA PRO A 156 -6.40 25.78 -8.90
C PRO A 156 -6.62 24.50 -8.08
N ALA A 157 -7.32 24.57 -6.94
CA ALA A 157 -7.71 23.38 -6.18
C ALA A 157 -8.57 22.42 -7.01
N THR A 158 -9.56 22.94 -7.74
CA THR A 158 -10.43 22.15 -8.62
C THR A 158 -9.65 21.54 -9.77
N HIS A 159 -8.78 22.32 -10.44
CA HIS A 159 -7.91 21.80 -11.50
C HIS A 159 -6.99 20.68 -10.99
N TYR A 160 -6.44 20.84 -9.79
CA TYR A 160 -5.58 19.85 -9.14
C TYR A 160 -6.32 18.56 -8.81
N THR A 161 -7.49 18.62 -8.19
CA THR A 161 -8.19 17.39 -7.78
C THR A 161 -8.86 16.70 -8.96
N LEU A 162 -9.23 17.44 -10.02
CA LEU A 162 -9.62 16.86 -11.31
C LEU A 162 -8.47 16.09 -11.95
N SER A 163 -7.22 16.59 -11.89
CA SER A 163 -6.07 15.85 -12.41
C SER A 163 -5.81 14.57 -11.63
N LEU A 164 -5.91 14.60 -10.29
CA LEU A 164 -5.82 13.40 -9.45
C LEU A 164 -6.96 12.39 -9.73
N GLY A 165 -8.19 12.87 -9.90
CA GLY A 165 -9.34 12.03 -10.24
C GLY A 165 -9.21 11.36 -11.61
N ALA A 166 -8.80 12.13 -12.63
CA ALA A 166 -8.52 11.61 -13.97
C ALA A 166 -7.37 10.59 -13.96
N PHE A 167 -6.34 10.86 -13.18
CA PHE A 167 -5.21 9.96 -12.98
C PHE A 167 -5.65 8.63 -12.37
N ALA A 168 -6.44 8.66 -11.30
CA ALA A 168 -6.97 7.47 -10.66
C ALA A 168 -7.93 6.69 -11.58
N LEU A 169 -8.75 7.39 -12.37
CA LEU A 169 -9.65 6.79 -13.36
C LEU A 169 -8.88 6.11 -14.50
N ALA A 170 -7.75 6.68 -14.94
CA ALA A 170 -6.86 6.05 -15.92
C ALA A 170 -6.35 4.69 -15.43
N TRP A 171 -5.91 4.62 -14.17
CA TRP A 171 -5.49 3.37 -13.54
C TRP A 171 -6.64 2.39 -13.26
N SER A 172 -7.85 2.89 -13.02
CA SER A 172 -9.05 2.06 -13.06
C SER A 172 -9.27 1.43 -14.44
N GLY A 173 -9.03 2.17 -15.53
CA GLY A 173 -9.01 1.64 -16.89
C GLY A 173 -8.00 0.50 -17.07
N VAL A 174 -6.76 0.67 -16.57
CA VAL A 174 -5.75 -0.40 -16.56
C VAL A 174 -6.21 -1.61 -15.74
N GLY A 175 -6.87 -1.38 -14.60
CA GLY A 175 -7.47 -2.43 -13.77
C GLY A 175 -8.56 -3.23 -14.50
N LEU A 176 -9.39 -2.56 -15.31
CA LEU A 176 -10.38 -3.22 -16.16
C LEU A 176 -9.72 -4.12 -17.21
N VAL A 177 -8.62 -3.68 -17.83
CA VAL A 177 -7.85 -4.52 -18.77
C VAL A 177 -7.26 -5.73 -18.04
N ALA A 178 -6.60 -5.52 -16.90
CA ALA A 178 -6.02 -6.59 -16.10
C ALA A 178 -7.06 -7.63 -15.66
N ALA A 179 -8.29 -7.20 -15.37
CA ALA A 179 -9.42 -8.07 -15.07
C ALA A 179 -9.86 -8.96 -16.24
N GLN A 180 -9.58 -8.58 -17.49
CA GLN A 180 -9.83 -9.43 -18.65
C GLN A 180 -8.64 -10.33 -18.99
N LEU A 181 -7.41 -9.89 -18.71
CA LEU A 181 -6.19 -10.63 -19.03
C LEU A 181 -5.99 -11.84 -18.13
N ALA A 182 -6.24 -11.71 -16.83
CA ALA A 182 -6.00 -12.78 -15.87
C ALA A 182 -7.30 -13.48 -15.47
N ALA A 183 -7.23 -14.81 -15.34
CA ALA A 183 -8.34 -15.60 -14.78
C ALA A 183 -8.55 -15.26 -13.29
N PRO A 184 -7.72 -15.65 -12.31
CA PRO A 184 -8.05 -15.30 -10.93
C PRO A 184 -7.88 -13.78 -10.67
N ALA A 185 -8.81 -13.18 -9.93
CA ALA A 185 -8.76 -11.77 -9.51
C ALA A 185 -7.45 -11.44 -8.79
N ARG A 186 -6.84 -12.41 -8.10
CA ARG A 186 -5.51 -12.26 -7.51
C ARG A 186 -4.42 -11.97 -8.56
N ALA A 187 -4.43 -12.69 -9.68
CA ALA A 187 -3.48 -12.47 -10.76
C ALA A 187 -3.77 -11.15 -11.50
N ALA A 188 -5.04 -10.80 -11.70
CA ALA A 188 -5.41 -9.50 -12.26
C ALA A 188 -4.87 -8.33 -11.40
N ARG A 189 -4.97 -8.43 -10.07
CA ARG A 189 -4.39 -7.43 -9.16
C ARG A 189 -2.88 -7.37 -9.31
N GLY A 190 -2.21 -8.52 -9.37
CA GLY A 190 -0.77 -8.59 -9.60
C GLY A 190 -0.35 -7.87 -10.89
N LEU A 191 -1.04 -8.10 -12.00
CA LEU A 191 -0.75 -7.45 -13.28
C LEU A 191 -0.96 -5.94 -13.23
N GLY A 192 -2.10 -5.47 -12.72
CA GLY A 192 -2.38 -4.03 -12.66
C GLY A 192 -1.44 -3.27 -11.73
N LEU A 193 -1.09 -3.87 -10.58
CA LEU A 193 -0.13 -3.27 -9.64
C LEU A 193 1.31 -3.33 -10.14
N ALA A 194 1.69 -4.39 -10.86
CA ALA A 194 2.98 -4.45 -11.53
C ALA A 194 3.09 -3.35 -12.59
N ALA A 195 2.04 -3.12 -13.40
CA ALA A 195 2.03 -2.03 -14.37
C ALA A 195 2.18 -0.66 -13.71
N ALA A 196 1.48 -0.43 -12.59
CA ALA A 196 1.62 0.80 -11.79
C ALA A 196 3.05 0.97 -11.25
N ALA A 197 3.61 -0.06 -10.65
CA ALA A 197 4.98 -0.04 -10.14
C ALA A 197 6.00 0.21 -11.26
N THR A 198 5.88 -0.44 -12.41
CA THR A 198 6.77 -0.23 -13.56
C THR A 198 6.68 1.20 -14.07
N CYS A 199 5.48 1.76 -14.24
CA CYS A 199 5.31 3.15 -14.68
C CYS A 199 5.87 4.15 -13.65
N TYR A 200 5.72 3.86 -12.37
CA TYR A 200 6.29 4.68 -11.29
C TYR A 200 7.82 4.62 -11.30
N LEU A 201 8.43 3.44 -11.44
CA LEU A 201 9.88 3.29 -11.54
C LEU A 201 10.45 3.96 -12.79
N LEU A 202 9.77 3.85 -13.94
CA LEU A 202 10.14 4.58 -15.15
C LEU A 202 10.11 6.09 -14.92
N ARG A 203 9.06 6.61 -14.27
CA ARG A 203 8.99 8.02 -13.90
C ARG A 203 10.15 8.40 -12.97
N LEU A 204 10.43 7.58 -11.96
CA LEU A 204 11.49 7.82 -10.99
C LEU A 204 12.86 7.97 -11.69
N VAL A 205 13.16 7.15 -12.69
CA VAL A 205 14.37 7.29 -13.51
C VAL A 205 14.35 8.57 -14.36
N VAL A 206 13.23 8.86 -15.02
CA VAL A 206 13.11 10.06 -15.88
C VAL A 206 13.28 11.35 -15.09
N ASP A 207 12.57 11.48 -13.97
CA ASP A 207 12.60 12.67 -13.12
C ASP A 207 13.94 12.77 -12.38
N GLY A 208 14.49 11.65 -11.89
CA GLY A 208 15.80 11.60 -11.22
C GLY A 208 16.99 11.85 -12.15
N SER A 209 16.84 11.62 -13.46
CA SER A 209 17.89 11.88 -14.46
C SER A 209 17.71 13.24 -15.16
N ALA A 210 16.71 14.03 -14.77
CA ALA A 210 16.32 15.29 -15.42
C ALA A 210 16.04 15.17 -16.93
N TRP A 211 15.63 13.99 -17.41
CA TRP A 211 15.35 13.77 -18.83
C TRP A 211 14.06 14.48 -19.25
N SER A 212 14.02 15.05 -20.45
CA SER A 212 12.82 15.69 -21.03
C SER A 212 11.75 14.69 -21.51
N ALA A 213 11.70 13.49 -20.93
CA ALA A 213 10.90 12.36 -21.37
C ALA A 213 9.69 12.04 -20.45
N THR A 214 9.13 13.06 -19.78
CA THR A 214 8.02 12.92 -18.80
C THR A 214 6.76 12.29 -19.39
N TRP A 215 6.60 12.35 -20.71
CA TRP A 215 5.48 11.74 -21.40
C TRP A 215 5.58 10.22 -21.54
N LEU A 216 6.72 9.60 -21.25
CA LEU A 216 6.90 8.13 -21.29
C LEU A 216 6.07 7.38 -20.26
N SER A 217 5.71 8.02 -19.14
CA SER A 217 4.95 7.39 -18.06
C SER A 217 3.70 8.20 -17.73
N PRO A 218 2.50 7.59 -17.67
CA PRO A 218 1.29 8.27 -17.24
C PRO A 218 1.37 8.78 -15.79
N MET A 219 2.31 8.26 -14.99
CA MET A 219 2.62 8.78 -13.65
C MET A 219 3.17 10.21 -13.69
N GLY A 220 3.88 10.60 -14.76
CA GLY A 220 4.43 11.95 -14.90
C GLY A 220 3.39 12.98 -15.36
N TRP A 221 2.33 12.54 -16.05
CA TRP A 221 1.34 13.44 -16.65
C TRP A 221 0.56 14.23 -15.60
N VAL A 222 0.21 13.60 -14.46
CA VAL A 222 -0.56 14.26 -13.39
C VAL A 222 0.16 15.48 -12.82
N VAL A 223 1.50 15.44 -12.76
CA VAL A 223 2.34 16.53 -12.26
C VAL A 223 2.44 17.66 -13.28
N GLU A 224 2.51 17.32 -14.57
CA GLU A 224 2.56 18.29 -15.67
C GLU A 224 1.25 19.09 -15.86
N ALA A 225 0.18 18.76 -15.13
CA ALA A 225 -1.02 19.58 -15.06
C ALA A 225 -0.75 20.98 -14.45
N ARG A 226 0.30 21.12 -13.63
CA ARG A 226 0.79 22.40 -13.07
C ARG A 226 -0.31 23.28 -12.46
N SER A 227 -1.21 22.64 -11.71
CA SER A 227 -2.49 23.24 -11.27
C SER A 227 -2.36 24.50 -10.42
N TRP A 228 -1.21 24.70 -9.75
CA TRP A 228 -0.93 25.88 -8.91
C TRP A 228 -0.12 26.98 -9.61
N GLY A 229 0.35 26.72 -10.84
CA GLY A 229 1.02 27.69 -11.69
C GLY A 229 0.26 27.88 -13.02
N PRO A 230 0.94 27.86 -14.18
CA PRO A 230 0.27 27.92 -15.47
C PRO A 230 -0.41 26.57 -15.77
N ALA A 231 -1.67 26.46 -15.35
CA ALA A 231 -2.47 25.24 -15.45
C ALA A 231 -2.57 24.72 -16.88
N ARG A 232 -2.39 23.40 -17.06
CA ARG A 232 -2.44 22.71 -18.35
C ARG A 232 -3.51 21.63 -18.33
N TRP A 233 -4.43 21.69 -19.27
CA TRP A 233 -5.49 20.69 -19.45
C TRP A 233 -5.05 19.46 -20.26
N THR A 234 -4.02 19.59 -21.10
CA THR A 234 -3.51 18.52 -21.97
C THR A 234 -3.21 17.21 -21.21
N PRO A 235 -2.57 17.22 -20.03
CA PRO A 235 -2.32 15.99 -19.28
C PRO A 235 -3.59 15.36 -18.71
N ILE A 236 -4.58 16.17 -18.30
CA ILE A 236 -5.89 15.66 -17.84
C ILE A 236 -6.60 14.94 -19.00
N LEU A 237 -6.62 15.56 -20.19
CA LEU A 237 -7.19 14.94 -21.39
C LEU A 237 -6.47 13.65 -21.77
N ALA A 238 -5.14 13.60 -21.67
CA ALA A 238 -4.35 12.38 -21.92
C ALA A 238 -4.69 11.25 -20.92
N LEU A 239 -4.88 11.57 -19.64
CA LEU A 239 -5.30 10.60 -18.63
C LEU A 239 -6.72 10.08 -18.88
N LEU A 240 -7.65 10.96 -19.26
CA LEU A 240 -9.00 10.56 -19.65
C LEU A 240 -9.00 9.68 -20.91
N ALA A 241 -8.14 10.00 -21.89
CA ALA A 241 -7.95 9.16 -23.07
C ALA A 241 -7.39 7.78 -22.71
N LEU A 242 -6.43 7.69 -21.77
CA LEU A 242 -5.93 6.42 -21.26
C LEU A 242 -7.02 5.61 -20.54
N ALA A 243 -7.87 6.26 -19.73
CA ALA A 243 -9.02 5.61 -19.10
C ALA A 243 -10.00 5.04 -20.14
N ALA A 244 -10.34 5.82 -21.16
CA ALA A 244 -11.22 5.42 -22.25
C ALA A 244 -10.62 4.28 -23.09
N ALA A 245 -9.33 4.34 -23.41
CA ALA A 245 -8.61 3.29 -24.12
C ALA A 245 -8.56 1.99 -23.30
N GLY A 246 -8.33 2.08 -21.99
CA GLY A 246 -8.39 0.93 -21.08
C GLY A 246 -9.78 0.29 -21.05
N LEU A 247 -10.84 1.10 -20.95
CA LEU A 247 -12.21 0.60 -21.05
C LEU A 247 -12.47 -0.06 -22.41
N GLY A 248 -12.15 0.60 -23.52
CA GLY A 248 -12.33 0.06 -24.87
C GLY A 248 -11.63 -1.27 -25.07
N THR A 249 -10.38 -1.38 -24.59
CA THR A 249 -9.59 -2.62 -24.63
C THR A 249 -10.24 -3.71 -23.78
N ALA A 250 -10.69 -3.39 -22.58
CA ALA A 250 -11.39 -4.34 -21.72
C ALA A 250 -12.70 -4.84 -22.36
N LEU A 251 -13.45 -3.97 -23.04
CA LEU A 251 -14.66 -4.36 -23.75
C LEU A 251 -14.35 -5.27 -24.95
N ALA A 252 -13.32 -4.95 -25.74
CA ALA A 252 -12.89 -5.78 -26.87
C ALA A 252 -12.46 -7.19 -26.41
N LEU A 253 -11.70 -7.29 -25.32
CA LEU A 253 -11.31 -8.58 -24.73
C LEU A 253 -12.52 -9.34 -24.18
N ALA A 254 -13.47 -8.65 -23.54
CA ALA A 254 -14.68 -9.26 -22.99
C ALA A 254 -15.60 -9.85 -24.08
N GLN A 255 -15.55 -9.34 -25.31
CA GLN A 255 -16.32 -9.89 -26.44
C GLN A 255 -15.84 -11.27 -26.87
N HIS A 256 -14.52 -11.53 -26.80
CA HIS A 256 -13.91 -12.73 -27.38
C HIS A 256 -13.61 -13.83 -26.36
N ARG A 257 -13.62 -13.52 -25.05
CA ARG A 257 -13.34 -14.51 -24.00
C ARG A 257 -14.61 -15.17 -23.45
N ASP A 258 -14.43 -16.39 -22.96
CA ASP A 258 -15.44 -17.08 -22.16
C ASP A 258 -15.45 -16.61 -20.70
N LEU A 259 -16.58 -16.84 -20.03
CA LEU A 259 -16.74 -16.53 -18.60
C LEU A 259 -15.77 -17.38 -17.77
N GLY A 260 -15.20 -16.78 -16.73
CA GLY A 260 -14.25 -17.47 -15.86
C GLY A 260 -12.84 -17.66 -16.46
N VAL A 261 -12.67 -17.50 -17.77
CA VAL A 261 -11.37 -17.55 -18.45
C VAL A 261 -10.77 -16.14 -18.57
N GLY A 262 -9.45 -16.03 -18.46
CA GLY A 262 -8.70 -14.81 -18.77
C GLY A 262 -8.04 -14.91 -20.15
N ALA A 263 -7.77 -13.79 -20.81
CA ALA A 263 -7.16 -13.80 -22.14
C ALA A 263 -5.73 -14.38 -22.15
N LEU A 264 -5.01 -14.32 -21.02
CA LEU A 264 -3.73 -14.99 -20.87
C LEU A 264 -3.94 -16.47 -20.50
N PRO A 265 -3.30 -17.40 -21.23
CA PRO A 265 -3.48 -18.82 -20.99
C PRO A 265 -2.97 -19.21 -19.60
N THR A 266 -3.79 -19.93 -18.84
CA THR A 266 -3.37 -20.57 -17.59
C THR A 266 -2.54 -21.80 -17.91
N ARG A 267 -1.23 -21.77 -17.63
CA ARG A 267 -0.38 -22.97 -17.76
C ARG A 267 -0.89 -24.06 -16.80
N LEU A 268 -1.18 -25.24 -17.35
CA LEU A 268 -1.41 -26.44 -16.55
C LEU A 268 -0.13 -26.73 -15.76
N GLY A 269 -0.26 -26.92 -14.45
CA GLY A 269 0.87 -27.30 -13.61
C GLY A 269 1.39 -28.70 -13.97
N PRO A 270 2.56 -29.10 -13.44
CA PRO A 270 3.08 -30.46 -13.62
C PRO A 270 2.03 -31.51 -13.20
N ALA A 271 1.96 -32.63 -13.94
CA ALA A 271 1.02 -33.71 -13.68
C ALA A 271 1.13 -34.31 -12.27
N THR A 272 2.31 -34.22 -11.64
CA THR A 272 2.52 -34.62 -10.25
C THR A 272 2.98 -33.45 -9.38
N GLY A 273 2.29 -33.24 -8.26
CA GLY A 273 2.52 -32.15 -7.32
C GLY A 273 3.33 -32.55 -6.08
N ARG A 274 4.29 -33.49 -6.16
CA ARG A 274 5.01 -34.02 -4.96
C ARG A 274 5.64 -32.92 -4.09
N GLN A 275 6.13 -31.83 -4.70
CA GLN A 275 6.69 -30.69 -3.97
C GLN A 275 5.64 -29.86 -3.20
N LEU A 276 4.36 -29.96 -3.55
CA LEU A 276 3.23 -29.31 -2.87
C LEU A 276 2.58 -30.19 -1.79
N ALA A 277 3.04 -31.44 -1.64
CA ALA A 277 2.56 -32.33 -0.59
C ALA A 277 3.01 -31.88 0.82
N HIS A 278 4.04 -31.02 0.91
CA HIS A 278 4.51 -30.47 2.18
C HIS A 278 3.83 -29.13 2.49
N PRO A 279 3.13 -28.98 3.64
CA PRO A 279 2.41 -27.76 4.02
C PRO A 279 3.25 -26.49 3.93
N LEU A 280 4.50 -26.52 4.41
CA LEU A 280 5.44 -25.39 4.31
C LEU A 280 5.67 -24.92 2.86
N ARG A 281 5.95 -25.85 1.94
CA ARG A 281 6.23 -25.50 0.54
C ARG A 281 4.98 -24.97 -0.16
N LEU A 282 3.82 -25.55 0.14
CA LEU A 282 2.54 -25.09 -0.39
C LEU A 282 2.20 -23.69 0.16
N HIS A 283 2.31 -23.49 1.46
CA HIS A 283 2.05 -22.19 2.08
C HIS A 283 3.01 -21.12 1.54
N TRP A 284 4.32 -21.38 1.52
CA TRP A 284 5.30 -20.47 0.93
C TRP A 284 5.00 -20.17 -0.53
N ARG A 285 4.61 -21.15 -1.35
CA ARG A 285 4.22 -20.89 -2.75
C ARG A 285 3.01 -19.96 -2.86
N LEU A 286 2.05 -20.07 -1.93
CA LEU A 286 0.85 -19.22 -1.90
C LEU A 286 1.15 -17.79 -1.42
N THR A 287 2.16 -17.61 -0.56
CA THR A 287 2.49 -16.32 0.05
C THR A 287 3.72 -15.65 -0.56
N ARG A 288 4.60 -16.35 -1.29
CA ARG A 288 5.86 -15.78 -1.84
C ARG A 288 5.66 -14.52 -2.65
N HIS A 289 4.60 -14.43 -3.46
CA HIS A 289 4.35 -13.24 -4.28
C HIS A 289 3.92 -12.04 -3.42
N LEU A 290 3.21 -12.30 -2.32
CA LEU A 290 2.90 -11.29 -1.32
C LEU A 290 4.20 -10.87 -0.60
N THR A 291 5.03 -11.83 -0.20
CA THR A 291 6.34 -11.57 0.42
C THR A 291 7.24 -10.72 -0.49
N TRP A 292 7.34 -11.04 -1.78
CA TRP A 292 8.11 -10.26 -2.73
C TRP A 292 7.55 -8.87 -2.97
N GLY A 293 6.22 -8.70 -2.97
CA GLY A 293 5.58 -7.39 -3.06
C GLY A 293 5.93 -6.50 -1.87
N TRP A 294 5.83 -7.04 -0.64
CA TRP A 294 6.23 -6.33 0.58
C TRP A 294 7.73 -6.06 0.65
N LEU A 295 8.56 -7.03 0.23
CA LEU A 295 10.00 -6.87 0.17
C LEU A 295 10.36 -5.71 -0.75
N GLY A 296 9.87 -5.72 -1.99
CA GLY A 296 10.14 -4.67 -2.97
C GLY A 296 9.67 -3.29 -2.50
N GLY A 297 8.48 -3.19 -1.91
CA GLY A 297 7.99 -1.93 -1.35
C GLY A 297 8.84 -1.42 -0.17
N ALA A 298 9.19 -2.31 0.76
CA ALA A 298 10.00 -1.96 1.93
C ALA A 298 11.44 -1.59 1.55
N THR A 299 12.06 -2.31 0.60
CA THR A 299 13.42 -2.00 0.14
C THR A 299 13.46 -0.74 -0.71
N ALA A 300 12.46 -0.49 -1.55
CA ALA A 300 12.35 0.76 -2.30
C ALA A 300 12.24 1.96 -1.35
N TRP A 301 11.36 1.87 -0.35
CA TRP A 301 11.24 2.88 0.71
C TRP A 301 12.57 3.10 1.45
N ALA A 302 13.21 2.01 1.89
CA ALA A 302 14.47 2.06 2.61
C ALA A 302 15.60 2.69 1.78
N ALA A 303 15.71 2.33 0.50
CA ALA A 303 16.70 2.90 -0.42
C ALA A 303 16.48 4.40 -0.59
N THR A 304 15.23 4.78 -0.86
CA THR A 304 14.81 6.18 -0.99
C THR A 304 15.18 6.99 0.26
N LEU A 305 14.75 6.56 1.44
CA LEU A 305 14.99 7.30 2.66
C LEU A 305 16.49 7.36 2.99
N GLY A 306 17.22 6.27 2.77
CA GLY A 306 18.65 6.21 2.99
C GLY A 306 19.42 7.15 2.06
N LEU A 307 19.11 7.15 0.77
CA LEU A 307 19.74 8.02 -0.22
C LEU A 307 19.44 9.51 0.03
N LEU A 308 18.23 9.81 0.52
CA LEU A 308 17.80 11.16 0.87
C LEU A 308 18.28 11.68 2.22
N SER A 309 19.18 10.95 2.90
CA SER A 309 19.55 11.29 4.28
C SER A 309 20.13 12.69 4.42
N GLN A 310 20.90 13.16 3.43
CA GLN A 310 21.46 14.51 3.45
C GLN A 310 20.36 15.58 3.37
N GLU A 311 19.40 15.40 2.46
CA GLU A 311 18.28 16.32 2.28
C GLU A 311 17.39 16.38 3.51
N PHE A 312 17.12 15.24 4.15
CA PHE A 312 16.37 15.19 5.40
C PHE A 312 17.09 15.95 6.53
N LEU A 313 18.40 15.76 6.67
CA LEU A 313 19.20 16.49 7.66
C LEU A 313 19.14 18.00 7.44
N ALA A 314 19.39 18.44 6.20
CA ALA A 314 19.33 19.85 5.84
C ALA A 314 17.92 20.46 6.07
N ALA A 315 16.86 19.68 5.82
CA ALA A 315 15.49 20.11 6.08
C ALA A 315 15.19 20.27 7.58
N PHE A 316 15.70 19.39 8.45
CA PHE A 316 15.58 19.53 9.90
C PHE A 316 16.35 20.74 10.43
N GLU A 317 17.58 20.95 9.95
CA GLU A 317 18.42 22.09 10.36
C GLU A 317 17.81 23.43 9.94
N GLY A 318 17.19 23.49 8.74
CA GLY A 318 16.56 24.70 8.22
C GLY A 318 15.17 25.01 8.81
N ASN A 319 14.57 24.11 9.60
CA ASN A 319 13.24 24.30 10.18
C ASN A 319 13.16 23.72 11.61
N PRO A 320 13.42 24.56 12.65
CA PRO A 320 13.41 24.13 14.05
C PRO A 320 12.08 23.53 14.51
N THR A 321 10.95 23.99 13.95
CA THR A 321 9.62 23.43 14.24
C THR A 321 9.52 21.98 13.74
N LEU A 322 10.05 21.72 12.55
CA LEU A 322 10.09 20.39 11.95
C LEU A 322 11.01 19.46 12.77
N ALA A 323 12.19 19.93 13.18
CA ALA A 323 13.09 19.19 14.07
C ALA A 323 12.46 18.85 15.42
N ALA A 324 11.76 19.81 16.05
CA ALA A 324 11.08 19.57 17.34
C ALA A 324 9.98 18.50 17.25
N LEU A 325 9.25 18.44 16.13
CA LEU A 325 8.17 17.46 15.92
C LEU A 325 8.69 16.01 15.80
N VAL A 326 9.90 15.82 15.28
CA VAL A 326 10.52 14.49 15.11
C VAL A 326 11.49 14.12 16.24
N GLY A 327 11.61 14.97 17.27
CA GLY A 327 12.44 14.71 18.44
C GLY A 327 13.91 15.09 18.30
N GLY A 328 14.25 15.98 17.36
CA GLY A 328 15.59 16.55 17.19
C GLY A 328 16.07 16.57 15.73
N ALA A 329 17.39 16.70 15.55
CA ALA A 329 18.07 16.59 14.26
C ALA A 329 19.28 15.65 14.39
N GLY A 330 19.60 14.90 13.31
CA GLY A 330 20.81 14.09 13.24
C GLY A 330 20.66 12.76 12.49
N PRO A 331 21.78 12.14 12.05
CA PRO A 331 21.75 10.95 11.17
C PRO A 331 20.96 9.77 11.72
N ARG A 332 21.05 9.56 13.05
CA ARG A 332 20.34 8.47 13.73
C ARG A 332 18.82 8.61 13.73
N LEU A 333 18.29 9.83 13.57
CA LEU A 333 16.83 10.04 13.43
C LEU A 333 16.33 9.56 12.07
N VAL A 334 17.11 9.76 11.00
CA VAL A 334 16.78 9.20 9.68
C VAL A 334 16.77 7.66 9.75
N SER A 335 17.75 7.07 10.42
CA SER A 335 17.80 5.61 10.66
C SER A 335 16.60 5.13 11.49
N GLN A 336 16.23 5.85 12.55
CA GLN A 336 15.07 5.53 13.39
C GLN A 336 13.76 5.57 12.58
N PHE A 337 13.54 6.62 11.78
CA PHE A 337 12.35 6.75 10.95
C PHE A 337 12.29 5.67 9.87
N GLY A 338 13.43 5.35 9.24
CA GLY A 338 13.52 4.27 8.28
C GLY A 338 13.23 2.91 8.89
N LEU A 339 13.77 2.65 10.08
CA LEU A 339 13.51 1.42 10.84
C LEU A 339 12.06 1.31 11.28
N LEU A 340 11.40 2.41 11.66
CA LEU A 340 9.98 2.42 11.98
C LEU A 340 9.15 1.90 10.80
N VAL A 341 9.33 2.47 9.61
CA VAL A 341 8.52 2.11 8.43
C VAL A 341 8.88 0.71 7.92
N THR A 342 10.16 0.34 7.88
CA THR A 342 10.55 -1.02 7.49
C THR A 342 10.09 -2.08 8.49
N SER A 343 10.04 -1.76 9.79
CA SER A 343 9.43 -2.59 10.84
C SER A 343 7.93 -2.76 10.61
N LEU A 344 7.22 -1.67 10.32
CA LEU A 344 5.80 -1.69 10.02
C LEU A 344 5.49 -2.56 8.79
N CYS A 345 6.24 -2.38 7.70
CA CYS A 345 6.10 -3.18 6.48
C CYS A 345 6.35 -4.66 6.76
N ALA A 346 7.38 -5.00 7.53
CA ALA A 346 7.69 -6.39 7.88
C ALA A 346 6.62 -7.03 8.78
N ALA A 347 6.12 -6.31 9.78
CA ALA A 347 5.02 -6.76 10.64
C ALA A 347 3.74 -7.00 9.82
N ALA A 348 3.39 -6.06 8.95
CA ALA A 348 2.25 -6.19 8.03
C ALA A 348 2.43 -7.36 7.06
N ALA A 349 3.63 -7.55 6.50
CA ALA A 349 3.95 -8.64 5.58
C ALA A 349 3.82 -10.01 6.24
N GLY A 350 4.42 -10.17 7.43
CA GLY A 350 4.33 -11.39 8.22
C GLY A 350 2.88 -11.72 8.59
N LEU A 351 2.13 -10.72 9.06
CA LEU A 351 0.72 -10.90 9.40
C LEU A 351 -0.11 -11.27 8.17
N ALA A 352 0.11 -10.59 7.05
CA ALA A 352 -0.60 -10.86 5.80
C ALA A 352 -0.24 -12.22 5.18
N ALA A 353 0.96 -12.75 5.45
CA ALA A 353 1.34 -14.13 5.12
C ALA A 353 0.63 -15.15 6.03
N PHE A 354 0.36 -14.79 7.28
CA PHE A 354 -0.27 -15.69 8.27
C PHE A 354 -1.80 -15.82 8.11
N LEU A 355 -2.50 -14.69 7.97
CA LEU A 355 -3.97 -14.61 7.95
C LEU A 355 -4.71 -15.47 6.89
N PRO A 356 -4.13 -15.83 5.73
CA PRO A 356 -4.74 -16.76 4.79
C PRO A 356 -5.16 -18.09 5.42
N LEU A 357 -4.49 -18.58 6.46
CA LEU A 357 -4.87 -19.84 7.13
C LEU A 357 -6.32 -19.81 7.64
N GLY A 358 -6.71 -18.77 8.38
CA GLY A 358 -8.11 -18.58 8.80
C GLY A 358 -9.07 -18.32 7.64
N GLY A 359 -8.56 -17.82 6.51
CA GLY A 359 -9.31 -17.66 5.27
C GLY A 359 -9.63 -18.97 4.58
N HIS A 360 -8.65 -19.87 4.55
CA HIS A 360 -8.83 -21.22 4.03
C HIS A 360 -9.81 -22.03 4.87
N GLU A 361 -9.80 -21.84 6.19
CA GLU A 361 -10.78 -22.46 7.07
C GLU A 361 -12.20 -21.93 6.84
N THR A 362 -12.37 -20.60 6.83
CA THR A 362 -13.69 -20.00 6.57
C THR A 362 -14.25 -20.31 5.19
N ALA A 363 -13.38 -20.64 4.22
CA ALA A 363 -13.77 -21.09 2.89
C ALA A 363 -13.92 -22.61 2.75
N GLY A 364 -13.83 -23.39 3.84
CA GLY A 364 -13.92 -24.87 3.83
C GLY A 364 -12.72 -25.61 3.22
N ARG A 365 -11.73 -24.88 2.69
CA ARG A 365 -10.55 -25.45 2.03
C ARG A 365 -9.62 -26.14 3.01
N LEU A 366 -9.56 -25.67 4.26
CA LEU A 366 -8.71 -26.26 5.28
C LEU A 366 -9.21 -27.64 5.70
N GLY A 367 -10.54 -27.84 5.79
CA GLY A 367 -11.13 -29.16 6.08
C GLY A 367 -10.77 -30.19 5.02
N LEU A 368 -10.87 -29.83 3.74
CA LEU A 368 -10.46 -30.69 2.61
C LEU A 368 -8.98 -31.11 2.69
N LEU A 369 -8.09 -30.21 3.13
CA LEU A 369 -6.67 -30.50 3.28
C LEU A 369 -6.36 -31.37 4.51
N LEU A 370 -7.17 -31.24 5.56
CA LEU A 370 -7.04 -31.99 6.81
C LEU A 370 -7.67 -33.38 6.74
N ALA A 371 -8.57 -33.63 5.79
CA ALA A 371 -9.06 -34.97 5.46
C ALA A 371 -7.95 -35.87 4.84
N GLY A 372 -6.85 -35.27 4.37
CA GLY A 372 -5.67 -36.00 3.90
C GLY A 372 -4.74 -36.44 5.04
N SER A 373 -3.53 -36.91 4.68
CA SER A 373 -2.57 -37.51 5.62
C SER A 373 -1.79 -36.51 6.52
N ARG A 374 -2.11 -35.21 6.49
CA ARG A 374 -1.32 -34.17 7.18
C ARG A 374 -2.08 -33.58 8.36
N SER A 375 -1.43 -33.57 9.52
CA SER A 375 -2.01 -33.08 10.76
C SER A 375 -2.19 -31.55 10.80
N ARG A 376 -3.13 -31.09 11.65
CA ARG A 376 -3.32 -29.67 11.98
C ARG A 376 -2.03 -29.00 12.44
N ARG A 377 -1.21 -29.71 13.22
CA ARG A 377 0.08 -29.22 13.73
C ARG A 377 1.06 -28.92 12.59
N ALA A 378 1.15 -29.77 11.58
CA ALA A 378 2.06 -29.55 10.45
C ALA A 378 1.68 -28.29 9.65
N TRP A 379 0.39 -28.04 9.46
CA TRP A 379 -0.12 -26.82 8.82
C TRP A 379 0.13 -25.57 9.66
N TRP A 380 -0.08 -25.68 10.97
CA TRP A 380 0.19 -24.61 11.93
C TRP A 380 1.67 -24.19 11.92
N THR A 381 2.58 -25.11 12.19
CA THR A 381 4.01 -24.82 12.28
C THR A 381 4.57 -24.30 10.96
N SER A 382 4.10 -24.86 9.83
CA SER A 382 4.47 -24.39 8.49
C SER A 382 4.04 -22.95 8.22
N THR A 383 2.83 -22.58 8.65
CA THR A 383 2.31 -21.21 8.51
C THR A 383 3.10 -20.24 9.40
N CYS A 384 3.33 -20.61 10.66
CA CYS A 384 4.13 -19.80 11.58
C CYS A 384 5.54 -19.57 11.04
N LEU A 385 6.24 -20.63 10.64
CA LEU A 385 7.60 -20.56 10.12
C LEU A 385 7.67 -19.67 8.87
N SER A 386 6.81 -19.91 7.88
CA SER A 386 6.78 -19.09 6.66
C SER A 386 6.46 -17.62 6.92
N SER A 387 5.61 -17.33 7.91
CA SER A 387 5.22 -15.95 8.24
C SER A 387 6.36 -15.22 8.97
N LEU A 388 7.03 -15.88 9.91
CA LEU A 388 8.23 -15.34 10.58
C LEU A 388 9.41 -15.18 9.61
N THR A 389 9.61 -16.14 8.69
CA THR A 389 10.59 -15.98 7.60
C THR A 389 10.27 -14.75 6.74
N THR A 390 8.99 -14.48 6.47
CA THR A 390 8.57 -13.27 5.75
C THR A 390 8.91 -12.00 6.55
N VAL A 391 8.69 -11.98 7.88
CA VAL A 391 9.11 -10.87 8.75
C VAL A 391 10.61 -10.63 8.63
N CYS A 392 11.43 -11.66 8.87
CA CYS A 392 12.89 -11.52 8.86
C CYS A 392 13.40 -11.09 7.48
N LEU A 393 12.90 -11.71 6.41
CA LEU A 393 13.32 -11.40 5.05
C LEU A 393 13.00 -9.95 4.69
N VAL A 394 11.76 -9.50 4.93
CA VAL A 394 11.37 -8.11 4.62
C VAL A 394 12.12 -7.12 5.49
N HIS A 395 12.20 -7.36 6.80
CA HIS A 395 12.80 -6.40 7.73
C HIS A 395 14.32 -6.25 7.53
N LEU A 396 15.04 -7.37 7.53
CA LEU A 396 16.50 -7.34 7.49
C LEU A 396 17.02 -6.89 6.12
N THR A 397 16.38 -7.29 5.02
CA THR A 397 16.78 -6.82 3.70
C THR A 397 16.50 -5.32 3.55
N ALA A 398 15.34 -4.83 4.00
CA ALA A 398 15.04 -3.40 3.95
C ALA A 398 15.96 -2.58 4.85
N ALA A 399 16.26 -3.03 6.07
CA ALA A 399 17.20 -2.37 6.96
C ALA A 399 18.65 -2.38 6.42
N THR A 400 19.07 -3.46 5.77
CA THR A 400 20.37 -3.54 5.08
C THR A 400 20.44 -2.51 3.97
N VAL A 401 19.41 -2.41 3.13
CA VAL A 401 19.33 -1.41 2.06
C VAL A 401 19.34 0.00 2.63
N LEU A 402 18.56 0.27 3.68
CA LEU A 402 18.55 1.56 4.37
C LEU A 402 19.97 1.94 4.82
N GLY A 403 20.63 1.08 5.60
CA GLY A 403 21.96 1.35 6.12
C GLY A 403 23.02 1.53 5.02
N LEU A 404 22.97 0.75 3.94
CA LEU A 404 23.88 0.90 2.79
C LEU A 404 23.65 2.22 2.07
N SER A 405 22.40 2.58 1.82
CA SER A 405 22.03 3.85 1.19
C SER A 405 22.41 5.05 2.06
N GLN A 406 22.26 4.94 3.39
CA GLN A 406 22.71 5.97 4.34
C GLN A 406 24.23 6.09 4.35
N TRP A 407 24.95 4.97 4.37
CA TRP A 407 26.42 5.00 4.31
C TRP A 407 26.89 5.65 3.01
N GLN A 408 26.27 5.32 1.87
CA GLN A 408 26.56 5.94 0.59
C GLN A 408 26.28 7.45 0.60
N ALA A 409 25.14 7.87 1.17
CA ALA A 409 24.75 9.27 1.21
C ALA A 409 25.60 10.09 2.20
N LEU A 410 25.89 9.57 3.39
CA LEU A 410 26.51 10.34 4.49
C LEU A 410 28.02 10.10 4.61
N GLY A 411 28.58 9.09 3.95
CA GLY A 411 29.98 8.67 4.11
C GLY A 411 30.29 8.01 5.47
N GLN A 412 29.29 7.79 6.32
CA GLN A 412 29.45 7.27 7.69
C GLN A 412 29.13 5.78 7.77
N ALA A 413 30.15 4.92 7.80
CA ALA A 413 29.97 3.47 7.89
C ALA A 413 29.25 3.01 9.19
N THR A 414 29.34 3.81 10.26
CA THR A 414 28.64 3.57 11.53
C THR A 414 27.12 3.60 11.37
N ALA A 415 26.58 4.35 10.42
CA ALA A 415 25.14 4.38 10.16
C ALA A 415 24.61 3.01 9.69
N PHE A 416 25.40 2.28 8.90
CA PHE A 416 25.03 0.93 8.45
C PHE A 416 25.00 -0.06 9.61
N SER A 417 26.05 -0.11 10.42
CA SER A 417 26.15 -1.07 11.53
C SER A 417 25.15 -0.79 12.65
N ASP A 418 24.92 0.49 12.99
CA ASP A 418 23.90 0.91 13.96
C ASP A 418 22.49 0.53 13.48
N THR A 419 22.18 0.78 12.20
CA THR A 419 20.87 0.45 11.61
C THR A 419 20.62 -1.05 11.59
N LEU A 420 21.61 -1.86 11.17
CA LEU A 420 21.47 -3.31 11.11
C LEU A 420 21.33 -3.92 12.51
N ARG A 421 22.11 -3.43 13.48
CA ARG A 421 21.99 -3.86 14.89
C ARG A 421 20.59 -3.56 15.44
N ALA A 422 20.11 -2.33 15.23
CA ALA A 422 18.77 -1.93 15.64
C ALA A 422 17.67 -2.77 14.99
N ALA A 423 17.80 -3.10 13.69
CA ALA A 423 16.86 -3.97 12.99
C ALA A 423 16.79 -5.39 13.58
N VAL A 424 17.94 -5.98 13.89
CA VAL A 424 18.00 -7.30 14.57
C VAL A 424 17.34 -7.23 15.94
N THR A 425 17.60 -6.17 16.70
CA THR A 425 16.99 -5.95 18.02
C THR A 425 15.47 -5.75 17.93
N TYR A 426 14.94 -5.18 16.86
CA TYR A 426 13.50 -5.00 16.66
C TYR A 426 12.76 -6.27 16.22
N LEU A 427 13.43 -7.34 15.78
CA LEU A 427 12.76 -8.56 15.28
C LEU A 427 11.70 -9.15 16.23
N PRO A 428 11.93 -9.25 17.55
CA PRO A 428 10.89 -9.73 18.48
C PRO A 428 9.66 -8.83 18.48
N ALA A 429 9.84 -7.51 18.52
CA ALA A 429 8.75 -6.53 18.50
C ALA A 429 7.94 -6.60 17.19
N VAL A 430 8.63 -6.71 16.05
CA VAL A 430 8.03 -6.80 14.72
C VAL A 430 7.26 -8.11 14.52
N SER A 431 7.60 -9.16 15.28
CA SER A 431 6.95 -10.46 15.20
C SER A 431 5.68 -10.57 16.04
N VAL A 432 5.45 -9.67 17.01
CA VAL A 432 4.27 -9.69 17.90
C VAL A 432 2.95 -9.69 17.13
N PRO A 433 2.74 -8.86 16.08
CA PRO A 433 1.50 -8.90 15.30
C PRO A 433 1.22 -10.27 14.65
N VAL A 434 2.25 -11.01 14.23
CA VAL A 434 2.10 -12.38 13.74
C VAL A 434 1.61 -13.31 14.85
N GLY A 435 2.20 -13.20 16.06
CA GLY A 435 1.74 -13.91 17.24
C GLY A 435 0.27 -13.60 17.57
N GLY A 436 -0.12 -12.33 17.58
CA GLY A 436 -1.51 -11.92 17.82
C GLY A 436 -2.48 -12.44 16.76
N GLY A 437 -2.08 -12.39 15.48
CA GLY A 437 -2.83 -13.00 14.38
C GLY A 437 -2.97 -14.51 14.53
N ALA A 438 -1.92 -15.18 15.02
CA ALA A 438 -1.96 -16.60 15.33
C ALA A 438 -2.93 -16.91 16.46
N LEU A 439 -2.85 -16.22 17.60
CA LEU A 439 -3.80 -16.40 18.69
C LEU A 439 -5.25 -16.24 18.20
N LEU A 440 -5.53 -15.19 17.43
CA LEU A 440 -6.88 -14.92 16.92
C LEU A 440 -7.34 -15.97 15.91
N VAL A 441 -6.52 -16.37 14.93
CA VAL A 441 -6.90 -17.43 13.99
C VAL A 441 -7.03 -18.79 14.68
N GLY A 442 -6.19 -19.05 15.67
CA GLY A 442 -6.14 -20.28 16.45
C GLY A 442 -7.36 -20.44 17.35
N CYS A 443 -7.83 -19.38 18.01
CA CYS A 443 -8.94 -19.44 18.97
C CYS A 443 -10.27 -18.91 18.40
N TRP A 444 -10.23 -17.81 17.63
CA TRP A 444 -11.41 -17.11 17.09
C TRP A 444 -11.22 -16.62 15.64
N PRO A 445 -11.24 -17.49 14.62
CA PRO A 445 -10.94 -17.09 13.24
C PRO A 445 -11.92 -16.07 12.62
N ARG A 446 -13.04 -15.76 13.29
CA ARG A 446 -14.01 -14.69 12.90
C ARG A 446 -13.41 -13.32 13.17
N ALA A 447 -12.65 -13.21 14.26
CA ALA A 447 -12.02 -11.99 14.73
C ALA A 447 -10.65 -11.73 14.09
N ARG A 448 -10.23 -12.51 13.09
CA ARG A 448 -8.91 -12.40 12.44
C ARG A 448 -8.60 -11.00 11.88
N ALA A 449 -9.63 -10.22 11.54
CA ALA A 449 -9.46 -8.84 11.09
C ALA A 449 -8.90 -7.93 12.20
N LEU A 450 -9.21 -8.22 13.47
CA LEU A 450 -8.70 -7.48 14.63
C LEU A 450 -7.18 -7.64 14.80
N ALA A 451 -6.56 -8.64 14.16
CA ALA A 451 -5.10 -8.82 14.18
C ALA A 451 -4.34 -7.65 13.53
N TRP A 452 -5.01 -6.78 12.76
CA TRP A 452 -4.43 -5.57 12.20
C TRP A 452 -4.35 -4.41 13.20
N LEU A 453 -5.05 -4.48 14.35
CA LEU A 453 -5.03 -3.41 15.36
C LEU A 453 -3.63 -3.12 15.89
N PRO A 454 -2.79 -4.13 16.26
CA PRO A 454 -1.41 -3.85 16.68
C PRO A 454 -0.56 -3.19 15.59
N VAL A 455 -0.74 -3.56 14.32
CA VAL A 455 -0.03 -2.94 13.19
C VAL A 455 -0.44 -1.48 13.03
N ALA A 456 -1.75 -1.20 13.09
CA ALA A 456 -2.27 0.16 13.07
C ALA A 456 -1.80 0.97 14.28
N TRP A 457 -1.72 0.35 15.47
CA TRP A 457 -1.22 1.00 16.67
C TRP A 457 0.27 1.34 16.58
N ILE A 458 1.10 0.44 16.03
CA ILE A 458 2.52 0.73 15.76
C ILE A 458 2.65 1.95 14.85
N LEU A 459 1.84 2.05 13.79
CA LEU A 459 1.81 3.20 12.89
C LEU A 459 1.40 4.49 13.61
N VAL A 460 0.30 4.44 14.40
CA VAL A 460 -0.19 5.59 15.16
C VAL A 460 0.84 6.07 16.17
N VAL A 461 1.42 5.18 16.97
CA VAL A 461 2.44 5.55 17.94
C VAL A 461 3.69 6.07 17.25
N GLY A 462 4.16 5.41 16.19
CA GLY A 462 5.39 5.77 15.49
C GLY A 462 5.32 7.13 14.78
N LEU A 463 4.16 7.53 14.26
CA LEU A 463 4.02 8.77 13.49
C LEU A 463 3.27 9.89 14.23
N LEU A 464 2.35 9.53 15.12
CA LEU A 464 1.36 10.45 15.68
C LEU A 464 1.42 10.56 17.21
N ALA A 465 2.27 9.81 17.91
CA ALA A 465 2.33 9.87 19.38
C ALA A 465 2.61 11.27 19.91
N GLN A 466 3.58 11.97 19.30
CA GLN A 466 3.93 13.34 19.68
C GLN A 466 2.83 14.36 19.31
N PRO A 467 2.35 14.42 18.04
CA PRO A 467 1.22 15.29 17.67
C PRO A 467 -0.04 15.08 18.52
N LEU A 468 -0.38 13.83 18.82
CA LEU A 468 -1.56 13.48 19.63
C LEU A 468 -1.32 13.58 21.14
N ARG A 469 -0.09 13.88 21.57
CA ARG A 469 0.33 13.95 22.97
C ARG A 469 -0.11 12.72 23.76
N LEU A 470 0.15 11.53 23.21
CA LEU A 470 -0.28 10.28 23.83
C LEU A 470 0.42 10.07 25.19
N PRO A 471 -0.30 9.57 26.22
CA PRO A 471 0.30 9.24 27.50
C PRO A 471 1.28 8.05 27.36
N GLN A 472 2.29 7.99 28.22
CA GLN A 472 3.38 7.01 28.11
C GLN A 472 2.90 5.55 28.12
N TRP A 473 1.90 5.21 28.93
CA TRP A 473 1.35 3.85 28.94
C TRP A 473 0.79 3.43 27.56
N ALA A 474 0.23 4.38 26.80
CA ALA A 474 -0.32 4.12 25.47
C ALA A 474 0.81 3.95 24.44
N ILE A 475 1.88 4.74 24.56
CA ILE A 475 3.09 4.60 23.75
C ILE A 475 3.73 3.22 23.99
N HIS A 476 3.91 2.82 25.25
CA HIS A 476 4.49 1.52 25.62
C HIS A 476 3.63 0.30 25.26
N LEU A 477 2.36 0.48 24.90
CA LEU A 477 1.53 -0.58 24.33
C LEU A 477 2.03 -1.01 22.92
N SER A 478 2.73 -0.13 22.21
CA SER A 478 3.37 -0.47 20.94
C SER A 478 4.59 -1.36 21.20
N PRO A 479 4.67 -2.59 20.66
CA PRO A 479 5.83 -3.46 20.82
C PRO A 479 7.13 -2.80 20.35
N LEU A 480 7.04 -1.96 19.31
CA LEU A 480 8.20 -1.27 18.75
C LEU A 480 8.70 -0.15 19.68
N ALA A 481 7.78 0.65 20.22
CA ALA A 481 8.13 1.74 21.14
C ALA A 481 8.59 1.20 22.51
N ALA A 482 8.05 0.07 22.96
CA ALA A 482 8.49 -0.61 24.19
C ALA A 482 9.96 -1.04 24.13
N SER A 483 10.49 -1.37 22.95
CA SER A 483 11.90 -1.71 22.73
C SER A 483 12.86 -0.51 22.81
N GLY A 484 12.32 0.71 22.89
CA GLY A 484 13.08 1.97 22.88
C GLY A 484 13.26 2.55 21.47
N ASN A 485 13.84 3.75 21.41
CA ASN A 485 14.12 4.46 20.16
C ASN A 485 15.49 4.05 19.63
N LEU A 486 15.58 3.02 18.79
CA LEU A 486 16.83 2.56 18.19
C LEU A 486 17.02 3.20 16.80
N PRO A 487 18.26 3.54 16.39
CA PRO A 487 19.52 3.43 17.13
C PRO A 487 19.87 4.67 17.98
N THR A 488 18.91 5.58 18.25
CA THR A 488 19.18 6.83 18.98
C THR A 488 19.46 6.60 20.47
N GLN A 489 18.89 5.55 21.07
CA GLN A 489 19.05 5.14 22.47
C GLN A 489 19.48 3.67 22.56
N PRO A 490 20.07 3.22 23.68
CA PRO A 490 20.39 1.81 23.86
C PRO A 490 19.14 0.93 24.01
N ALA A 491 19.26 -0.33 23.58
CA ALA A 491 18.16 -1.29 23.68
C ALA A 491 17.86 -1.70 25.11
N HIS A 492 16.57 -1.78 25.45
CA HIS A 492 16.13 -2.36 26.72
C HIS A 492 15.97 -3.88 26.59
N TRP A 493 17.08 -4.61 26.76
CA TRP A 493 17.14 -6.07 26.57
C TRP A 493 16.08 -6.89 27.30
N PRO A 494 15.70 -6.58 28.56
CA PRO A 494 14.60 -7.31 29.23
C PRO A 494 13.27 -7.20 28.46
N THR A 495 12.98 -6.03 27.87
CA THR A 495 11.76 -5.86 27.07
C THR A 495 11.85 -6.64 25.77
N VAL A 496 13.00 -6.60 25.08
CA VAL A 496 13.23 -7.34 23.84
C VAL A 496 13.04 -8.86 24.06
N ALA A 497 13.60 -9.39 25.15
CA ALA A 497 13.43 -10.79 25.54
C ALA A 497 11.95 -11.09 25.90
N GLY A 498 11.29 -10.21 26.65
CA GLY A 498 9.86 -10.32 26.98
C GLY A 498 8.96 -10.38 25.74
N LEU A 499 9.24 -9.56 24.71
CA LEU A 499 8.50 -9.57 23.45
C LEU A 499 8.73 -10.84 22.63
N ALA A 500 9.94 -11.43 22.70
CA ALA A 500 10.22 -12.73 22.09
C ALA A 500 9.41 -13.84 22.76
N VAL A 501 9.42 -13.89 24.10
CA VAL A 501 8.63 -14.84 24.88
C VAL A 501 7.14 -14.66 24.61
N LEU A 502 6.65 -13.42 24.58
CA LEU A 502 5.26 -13.09 24.23
C LEU A 502 4.89 -13.63 22.86
N THR A 503 5.71 -13.39 21.84
CA THR A 503 5.46 -13.88 20.49
C THR A 503 5.36 -15.40 20.45
N VAL A 504 6.31 -16.12 21.07
CA VAL A 504 6.28 -17.59 21.15
C VAL A 504 5.04 -18.07 21.90
N GLY A 505 4.70 -17.45 23.03
CA GLY A 505 3.50 -17.78 23.81
C GLY A 505 2.22 -17.64 22.99
N LEU A 506 2.07 -16.54 22.25
CA LEU A 506 0.90 -16.31 21.37
C LEU A 506 0.80 -17.36 20.26
N LEU A 507 1.93 -17.74 19.63
CA LEU A 507 1.98 -18.79 18.61
C LEU A 507 1.62 -20.18 19.18
N VAL A 508 2.09 -20.50 20.38
CA VAL A 508 1.78 -21.77 21.05
C VAL A 508 0.30 -21.84 21.44
N LEU A 509 -0.21 -20.79 22.08
CA LEU A 509 -1.62 -20.71 22.48
C LEU A 509 -2.56 -20.78 21.28
N GLY A 510 -2.25 -20.08 20.18
CA GLY A 510 -3.01 -20.20 18.93
C GLY A 510 -3.01 -21.63 18.37
N GLY A 511 -1.87 -22.33 18.44
CA GLY A 511 -1.76 -23.71 17.98
C GLY A 511 -2.54 -24.69 18.83
N VAL A 512 -2.53 -24.50 20.15
CA VAL A 512 -3.38 -25.27 21.10
C VAL A 512 -4.85 -25.00 20.81
N GLY A 513 -5.24 -23.74 20.56
CA GLY A 513 -6.60 -23.37 20.16
C GLY A 513 -7.05 -24.12 18.92
N LEU A 514 -6.25 -24.11 17.85
CA LEU A 514 -6.56 -24.82 16.60
C LEU A 514 -6.63 -26.35 16.78
N ALA A 515 -5.82 -26.90 17.67
CA ALA A 515 -5.80 -28.34 17.95
C ALA A 515 -7.05 -28.80 18.71
N ARG A 516 -7.59 -27.96 19.61
CA ARG A 516 -8.71 -28.32 20.49
C ARG A 516 -10.09 -27.98 19.93
N ARG A 517 -10.21 -26.96 19.07
CA ARG A 517 -11.50 -26.54 18.52
C ARG A 517 -11.86 -27.30 17.25
N ASP A 518 -13.15 -27.35 16.95
CA ASP A 518 -13.62 -27.81 15.65
C ASP A 518 -13.34 -26.79 14.54
N LEU A 519 -13.21 -27.32 13.32
CA LEU A 519 -13.16 -26.49 12.12
C LEU A 519 -14.55 -25.91 11.87
N ARG A 520 -14.59 -24.71 11.30
CA ARG A 520 -15.88 -24.07 11.03
C ARG A 520 -16.61 -24.62 9.81
N HIS A 521 -15.85 -25.01 8.79
CA HIS A 521 -16.36 -25.56 7.55
C HIS A 521 -15.39 -26.63 7.05
N GLY A 522 -15.96 -27.76 6.61
CA GLY A 522 -15.23 -29.02 6.46
C GLY A 522 -14.80 -29.57 7.82
#